data_AF-A0A0F9DX04-F1
#
_entry.id   AF-A0A0F9DX04-F1
#
_cell.length_a   1.000
_cell.length_b   1.000
_cell.length_c   1.000
_cell.angle_alpha   90.00
_cell.angle_beta   90.00
_cell.angle_gamma   90.00
#
_symmetry.space_group_name_H-M   'P 1'
#
loop_
_entity.id
_entity.type
_entity.pdbx_description
1 polymer ?
#
loop_
_entity_poly.entity_id
_entity_poly.type
_entity_poly.pdbx_seq_one_letter_code
_entity_poly.pdbx_strand_id
1 'polypeptide(L)' 'MKVQRIAQVTDAYVRHYSDNGQTTAYVEWYDQDGDGGRTEGNLFPCEHVVLGAHMAALFARANREGIAIRGETW' A
#
# COMPACT_ATOMS: atom_id res chain seq x y z
N MET A 1 -17.95 12.28 10.22
CA MET A 1 -16.82 11.41 9.85
C MET A 1 -15.80 12.30 9.13
N LYS A 2 -14.60 12.52 9.68
CA LYS A 2 -13.54 13.25 8.98
C LYS A 2 -13.06 12.35 7.82
N VAL A 3 -13.07 12.87 6.59
CA VAL A 3 -12.43 12.19 5.46
C VAL A 3 -10.94 12.41 5.62
N GLN A 4 -10.19 11.36 5.98
CA GLN A 4 -8.75 11.44 6.11
C GLN A 4 -8.14 11.55 4.71
N ARG A 5 -7.48 12.67 4.44
CA ARG A 5 -6.87 12.96 3.14
C ARG A 5 -5.37 12.72 3.22
N ILE A 6 -4.88 11.81 2.37
CA ILE A 6 -3.45 11.55 2.24
C ILE A 6 -2.76 12.78 1.64
N ALA A 7 -1.89 13.42 2.41
CA ALA A 7 -1.08 14.54 1.96
C ALA A 7 0.13 14.06 1.17
N GLN A 8 0.81 13.00 1.64
CA GLN A 8 2.03 12.49 1.04
C GLN A 8 2.11 10.96 1.21
N VAL A 9 2.52 10.25 0.15
CA VAL A 9 2.95 8.85 0.26
C VAL A 9 4.42 8.83 0.71
N THR A 10 4.80 7.89 1.57
CA THR A 10 6.17 7.80 2.11
C THR A 10 6.87 6.50 1.76
N ASP A 11 6.13 5.41 1.59
CA ASP A 11 6.66 4.11 1.16
C ASP A 11 5.57 3.31 0.43
N ALA A 12 5.98 2.40 -0.44
CA ALA A 12 5.09 1.50 -1.15
C ALA A 12 5.79 0.15 -1.36
N TYR A 13 5.17 -0.94 -0.90
CA TYR A 13 5.79 -2.25 -0.98
C TYR A 13 4.79 -3.40 -1.04
N VAL A 14 5.25 -4.55 -1.52
CA VAL A 14 4.52 -5.82 -1.49
C VAL A 14 5.31 -6.77 -0.61
N ARG A 15 4.68 -7.28 0.44
CA ARG A 15 5.28 -8.22 1.39
C ARG A 15 4.73 -9.61 1.18
N HIS A 16 5.63 -10.58 1.07
CA HIS A 16 5.33 -12.00 1.11
C HIS A 16 5.72 -12.58 2.48
N TYR A 17 4.78 -13.18 3.18
CA TYR A 17 4.95 -13.80 4.49
C TYR A 17 5.29 -15.28 4.34
N SER A 18 6.48 -15.68 4.76
CA SER A 18 7.01 -17.03 4.55
C SER A 18 6.37 -18.10 5.45
N ASP A 19 5.81 -17.70 6.59
CA ASP A 19 5.16 -18.57 7.58
C ASP A 19 3.79 -19.09 7.12
N ASN A 20 3.06 -18.28 6.36
CA ASN A 20 1.67 -18.56 5.98
C ASN A 20 1.39 -18.35 4.48
N GLY A 21 2.40 -17.95 3.70
CA GLY A 21 2.32 -17.69 2.26
C GLY A 21 1.54 -16.44 1.86
N GLN A 22 1.03 -15.65 2.81
CA GLN A 22 0.24 -14.46 2.52
C GLN A 22 1.05 -13.43 1.75
N THR A 23 0.39 -12.72 0.84
CA THR A 23 1.00 -11.62 0.11
C THR A 23 0.12 -10.40 0.23
N THR A 24 0.69 -9.30 0.72
CA THR A 24 -0.06 -8.06 1.01
C THR A 24 0.70 -6.85 0.45
N ALA A 25 -0.04 -5.98 -0.24
CA ALA A 25 0.45 -4.69 -0.70
C ALA A 25 0.22 -3.62 0.37
N TYR A 26 1.18 -2.73 0.53
CA TYR A 26 1.21 -1.69 1.53
C TYR A 26 1.58 -0.35 0.92
N VAL A 27 0.91 0.71 1.39
CA VAL A 27 1.29 2.10 1.16
C VAL A 27 1.28 2.83 2.49
N GLU A 28 2.43 3.40 2.84
CA GLU A 28 2.59 4.29 3.99
C GLU A 28 2.35 5.72 3.55
N TRP A 29 1.77 6.53 4.43
CA TRP A 29 1.45 7.92 4.13
C TRP A 29 1.40 8.81 5.37
N TYR A 30 1.48 10.12 5.14
CA TYR A 30 1.08 11.16 6.08
C TYR A 30 -0.18 11.88 5.60
N ASP A 31 -1.08 12.20 6.52
CA ASP A 31 -2.22 13.07 6.24
C ASP A 31 -1.86 14.56 6.33
N GLN A 32 -2.85 15.44 6.18
CA GLN A 32 -2.66 16.89 6.19
C GLN A 32 -2.27 17.45 7.56
N ASP A 33 -2.56 16.72 8.64
CA ASP A 33 -2.24 17.09 10.01
C ASP A 33 -0.83 16.56 10.39
N GLY A 34 -0.19 15.78 9.51
CA GLY A 34 1.12 15.17 9.72
C GLY A 34 1.06 13.80 10.39
N ASP A 35 -0.13 13.24 10.58
CA ASP A 35 -0.31 11.93 11.20
C ASP A 35 -0.04 10.82 10.18
N GLY A 36 0.73 9.83 10.62
CA GLY A 36 1.12 8.68 9.80
C GLY A 36 0.03 7.62 9.74
N GLY A 37 -0.08 6.95 8.59
CA GLY A 37 -1.01 5.84 8.40
C GLY A 37 -0.56 4.88 7.32
N ARG A 38 -1.24 3.74 7.27
CA ARG A 38 -0.99 2.64 6.33
C ARG A 38 -2.28 2.24 5.65
N THR A 39 -2.20 1.96 4.36
CA THR A 39 -3.26 1.26 3.61
C THR A 39 -2.75 -0.10 3.15
N GLU A 40 -3.59 -1.12 3.31
CA GLU A 40 -3.27 -2.53 3.07
C GLU A 40 -4.20 -3.11 1.99
N GLY A 41 -3.66 -3.94 1.11
CA GLY A 41 -4.43 -4.69 0.11
C GLY A 41 -3.94 -6.13 0.00
N ASN A 42 -4.78 -7.10 0.33
CA ASN A 42 -4.45 -8.51 0.24
C ASN A 42 -4.41 -8.98 -1.23
N LEU A 43 -3.34 -9.68 -1.59
CA LEU A 43 -3.10 -10.28 -2.91
C LEU A 43 -3.19 -11.81 -2.90
N PHE A 44 -2.89 -12.45 -1.77
CA PHE A 44 -2.99 -13.90 -1.57
C PHE A 44 -3.45 -14.20 -0.13
N PRO A 45 -4.34 -15.19 0.14
CA PRO A 45 -4.76 -16.34 -0.68
C PRO A 45 -5.82 -16.08 -1.77
N CYS A 46 -6.19 -14.83 -2.03
CA CYS A 46 -7.12 -14.48 -3.09
C CYS A 46 -6.45 -14.43 -4.48
N GLU A 47 -6.09 -15.60 -5.02
CA GLU A 47 -5.32 -15.84 -6.27
C GLU A 47 -5.80 -15.08 -7.54
N HIS A 48 -6.98 -14.43 -7.50
CA HIS A 48 -7.59 -13.76 -8.64
C HIS A 48 -7.96 -12.28 -8.39
N VAL A 49 -7.58 -11.70 -7.25
CA VAL A 49 -7.92 -10.31 -6.96
C VAL A 49 -6.82 -9.39 -7.48
N VAL A 50 -7.09 -8.81 -8.65
CA VAL A 50 -6.42 -7.58 -9.09
C VAL A 50 -6.51 -6.57 -7.95
N LEU A 51 -5.41 -5.87 -7.63
CA LEU A 51 -5.41 -4.78 -6.65
C LEU A 51 -6.65 -3.91 -6.85
N GLY A 52 -7.47 -3.76 -5.81
CA GLY A 52 -8.67 -2.94 -5.88
C GLY A 52 -8.32 -1.51 -6.37
N ALA A 53 -9.26 -0.85 -7.04
CA ALA A 53 -9.01 0.44 -7.70
C ALA A 53 -8.36 1.49 -6.78
N HIS A 54 -8.70 1.49 -5.48
CA HIS A 54 -8.07 2.36 -4.50
C HIS A 54 -6.58 2.06 -4.30
N MET A 55 -6.21 0.79 -4.16
CA MET A 55 -4.82 0.40 -3.96
C MET A 55 -3.98 0.64 -5.22
N ALA A 56 -4.55 0.34 -6.40
CA ALA A 56 -3.92 0.66 -7.67
C ALA A 56 -3.68 2.17 -7.84
N ALA A 57 -4.63 3.01 -7.42
CA ALA A 57 -4.46 4.46 -7.43
C ALA A 57 -3.36 4.94 -6.47
N LEU A 58 -3.21 4.30 -5.31
CA LEU A 58 -2.12 4.61 -4.37
C LEU A 58 -0.75 4.23 -4.92
N PHE A 59 -0.62 3.07 -5.57
CA PHE A 59 0.62 2.68 -6.25
C PHE A 59 0.95 3.61 -7.43
N ALA A 60 -0.05 4.00 -8.22
CA ALA A 60 0.12 4.99 -9.28
C ALA A 60 0.58 6.36 -8.71
N ARG A 61 0.03 6.75 -7.56
CA ARG A 61 0.45 7.96 -6.84
C ARG A 61 1.90 7.84 -6.34
N ALA A 62 2.29 6.72 -5.74
CA ALA A 62 3.66 6.48 -5.30
C ALA A 62 4.66 6.64 -6.46
N ASN A 63 4.37 6.02 -7.61
CA ASN A 63 5.18 6.17 -8.82
C ASN A 63 5.30 7.63 -9.28
N ARG A 64 4.19 8.38 -9.28
CA ARG A 64 4.18 9.81 -9.63
C ARG A 64 5.04 10.64 -8.66
N GLU A 65 5.06 10.26 -7.38
CA GLU A 65 5.83 10.93 -6.33
C GLU A 65 7.30 10.44 -6.26
N GLY A 66 7.71 9.55 -7.17
CA GLY A 66 9.08 9.04 -7.26
C GLY A 66 9.42 7.99 -6.21
N ILE A 67 8.41 7.37 -5.60
CA ILE A 67 8.57 6.35 -4.57
C ILE A 67 8.60 4.98 -5.24
N ALA A 68 9.73 4.29 -5.10
CA ALA A 68 9.91 2.97 -5.69
C ALA A 68 9.03 1.93 -4.99
N ILE A 69 8.27 1.16 -5.78
CA ILE A 69 7.50 0.04 -5.26
C ILE A 69 8.45 -1.16 -5.11
N ARG A 70 8.67 -1.61 -3.88
CA ARG A 70 9.60 -2.70 -3.55
C ARG A 70 8.89 -3.99 -3.18
N GLY A 71 9.48 -5.13 -3.51
CA GLY A 71 9.07 -6.44 -2.99
C GLY A 71 9.93 -6.81 -1.78
N GLU A 72 9.33 -7.42 -0.76
CA GLU A 72 10.05 -7.95 0.39
C GLU A 72 9.48 -9.29 0.85
N THR A 73 10.33 -10.11 1.47
CA THR A 73 9.94 -11.37 2.10
C THR A 73 10.18 -11.24 3.60
N TRP A 74 9.22 -11.70 4.40
CA TRP A 74 9.26 -11.65 5.85
C TRP A 74 9.05 -13.04 6.47
#